data_AF-A0A2M7PT15-F1
#
_entry.id   AF-A0A2M7PT15-F1
#
_cell.length_a   1.000
_cell.length_b   1.000
_cell.length_c   1.000
_cell.angle_alpha   90.00
_cell.angle_beta   90.00
_cell.angle_gamma   90.00
#
_symmetry.space_group_name_H-M   'P 1'
#
loop_
_entity.id
_entity.type
_entity.pdbx_description
1 polymer ?
#
loop_
_entity_poly.entity_id
_entity_poly.type
_entity_poly.pdbx_seq_one_letter_code
_entity_poly.pdbx_strand_id
1 'polypeptide(L)'
;LKSPLFKKYFMHGTAHFLGLDVHDVGPKESILSPGMVLTCEPGIYIKDENLGIRLENDILVTEGEPINLMANIPIEPDEIEELMR
;
A
#
# COMPACT_ATOMS: atom_id res chain seq x y z
N LEU A 1 0.32 26.04 -8.46
CA LEU A 1 -0.65 25.50 -7.47
C LEU A 1 0.12 25.01 -6.26
N LYS A 2 -0.29 25.33 -5.03
CA LYS A 2 0.33 24.77 -3.81
C LYS A 2 0.03 23.27 -3.76
N SER A 3 0.98 22.47 -3.29
CA SER A 3 0.76 21.03 -3.06
C SER A 3 -0.31 20.82 -1.99
N PRO A 4 -1.10 19.72 -2.05
CA PRO A 4 -2.01 19.36 -0.97
C PRO A 4 -1.27 19.27 0.37
N LEU A 5 -1.90 19.71 1.46
CA LEU A 5 -1.26 19.79 2.78
C LEU A 5 -0.76 18.43 3.30
N PHE A 6 -1.50 17.36 3.00
CA PHE A 6 -1.11 16.00 3.40
C PHE A 6 0.24 15.58 2.82
N LYS A 7 0.68 16.15 1.68
CA LYS A 7 1.98 15.82 1.07
C LYS A 7 3.18 16.14 1.94
N LYS A 8 3.00 16.95 3.00
CA LYS A 8 4.02 17.14 4.04
C LYS A 8 4.37 15.81 4.74
N TYR A 9 3.38 14.95 4.95
CA TYR A 9 3.50 13.70 5.73
C TYR A 9 3.29 12.43 4.89
N PHE A 10 2.75 12.55 3.67
CA PHE A 10 2.52 11.46 2.73
C PHE A 10 2.88 11.89 1.29
N MET A 11 4.13 11.66 0.90
CA MET A 11 4.74 12.26 -0.30
C MET A 11 4.77 11.35 -1.54
N HIS A 12 4.41 10.07 -1.41
CA HIS A 12 4.41 9.09 -2.50
C HIS A 12 2.98 8.73 -2.96
N GLY A 13 2.88 7.84 -3.95
CA GLY A 13 1.60 7.26 -4.37
C GLY A 13 1.16 6.15 -3.42
N THR A 14 -0.11 5.76 -3.46
CA THR A 14 -0.66 4.69 -2.61
C THR A 14 -0.58 3.28 -3.23
N ALA A 15 -0.14 3.17 -4.49
CA ALA A 15 -0.14 1.91 -5.23
C ALA A 15 0.80 1.98 -6.44
N HIS A 16 1.32 0.82 -6.83
CA HIS A 16 1.91 0.55 -8.15
C HIS A 16 1.54 -0.87 -8.61
N PHE A 17 1.67 -1.16 -9.90
CA PHE A 17 1.52 -2.53 -10.41
C PHE A 17 2.64 -3.41 -9.87
N LEU A 18 2.32 -4.68 -9.66
CA LEU A 18 3.23 -5.70 -9.15
C LEU A 18 3.14 -6.95 -10.04
N GLY A 19 4.29 -7.52 -10.38
CA GLY A 19 4.34 -8.74 -11.18
C GLY A 19 5.76 -9.28 -11.29
N LEU A 20 6.31 -9.36 -12.51
CA LEU A 20 7.68 -9.85 -12.69
C LEU A 20 8.72 -8.87 -12.12
N ASP A 21 8.42 -7.57 -12.21
CA ASP A 21 9.15 -6.51 -11.53
C ASP A 21 8.34 -6.01 -10.31
N VAL A 22 9.05 -5.55 -9.28
CA VAL A 22 8.41 -4.99 -8.07
C VAL A 22 7.56 -3.78 -8.44
N HIS A 23 8.10 -2.87 -9.25
CA HIS A 23 7.33 -1.81 -9.90
C HIS A 23 7.05 -2.22 -11.34
N ASP A 24 6.01 -3.03 -11.54
CA ASP A 24 5.73 -3.61 -12.84
C ASP A 24 5.20 -2.57 -13.84
N VAL A 25 5.23 -2.94 -15.12
CA VAL A 25 4.80 -2.09 -16.22
C VAL A 25 3.29 -1.86 -16.19
N GLY A 26 2.87 -0.62 -16.49
CA GLY A 26 1.46 -0.29 -16.64
C GLY A 26 1.19 1.21 -16.50
N PRO A 27 0.23 1.79 -17.26
CA PRO A 27 -0.16 3.18 -17.08
C PRO A 27 -0.87 3.39 -15.74
N LYS A 28 -0.47 4.39 -14.97
CA LYS A 28 -1.08 4.70 -13.66
C LYS A 28 -2.56 5.08 -13.76
N GLU A 29 -2.97 5.62 -14.89
CA GLU A 29 -4.33 6.07 -15.18
C GLU A 29 -5.23 4.96 -15.74
N SER A 30 -4.74 3.71 -15.77
CA SER A 30 -5.53 2.55 -16.23
C SER A 30 -6.75 2.31 -15.36
N ILE A 31 -7.88 2.00 -15.99
CA ILE A 31 -9.04 1.46 -15.28
C ILE A 31 -8.69 0.04 -14.82
N LEU A 32 -8.80 -0.20 -13.51
CA LEU A 32 -8.51 -1.51 -12.94
C LEU A 32 -9.42 -2.58 -13.52
N SER A 33 -8.82 -3.70 -13.93
CA SER A 33 -9.52 -4.83 -14.52
C SER A 33 -9.12 -6.13 -13.81
N PRO A 34 -10.00 -7.15 -13.78
CA PRO A 34 -9.69 -8.45 -13.19
C PRO A 34 -8.37 -9.03 -13.72
N GLY A 35 -7.56 -9.59 -12.83
CA GLY A 35 -6.24 -10.16 -13.14
C GLY A 35 -5.07 -9.20 -12.95
N MET A 36 -5.31 -7.90 -12.75
CA MET A 36 -4.26 -6.97 -12.34
C MET A 36 -3.84 -7.19 -10.88
N VAL A 37 -2.55 -7.10 -10.60
CA VAL A 37 -2.00 -7.14 -9.24
C VAL A 37 -1.28 -5.81 -8.95
N LEU A 38 -1.52 -5.27 -7.77
CA LEU A 38 -1.02 -3.96 -7.36
C LEU A 38 -0.91 -3.84 -5.85
N THR A 39 0.01 -2.99 -5.40
CA THR A 39 0.20 -2.71 -3.97
C THR A 39 -0.88 -1.77 -3.45
N CYS A 40 -1.10 -1.80 -2.13
CA CYS A 40 -1.89 -0.82 -1.38
C CYS A 40 -1.07 -0.40 -0.16
N GLU A 41 -0.40 0.75 -0.25
CA GLU A 41 0.73 1.13 0.61
C GLU A 41 0.61 2.53 1.26
N PRO A 42 -0.47 2.84 2.00
CA PRO A 42 -0.57 4.11 2.72
C PRO A 42 0.54 4.24 3.77
N GLY A 43 1.07 5.46 3.91
CA GLY A 43 2.11 5.76 4.89
C GLY A 43 1.96 7.14 5.52
N ILE A 44 2.57 7.31 6.68
CA ILE A 44 2.72 8.60 7.35
C ILE A 44 4.13 8.74 7.90
N TYR A 45 4.75 9.89 7.63
CA TYR A 45 6.13 10.16 8.02
C TYR A 45 6.22 11.53 8.70
N ILE A 46 6.44 11.52 10.01
CA ILE A 46 6.52 12.72 10.85
C ILE A 46 7.97 12.89 11.33
N LYS A 47 8.74 13.63 10.54
CA LYS A 47 10.18 13.85 10.79
C LYS A 47 10.48 14.42 12.17
N ASP A 48 9.68 15.39 12.63
CA ASP A 48 9.89 16.07 13.91
C ASP A 48 9.71 15.12 15.12
N GLU A 49 9.00 14.00 14.93
CA GLU A 49 8.77 12.97 15.94
C GLU A 49 9.67 11.74 15.74
N ASN A 50 10.55 11.74 14.72
CA ASN A 50 11.29 10.54 14.27
C ASN A 50 10.39 9.32 14.02
N LEU A 51 9.17 9.55 13.52
CA LEU A 51 8.17 8.51 13.30
C LEU A 51 7.90 8.30 11.81
N GLY A 52 7.89 7.05 11.38
CA GLY A 52 7.50 6.65 10.04
C GLY A 52 6.83 5.29 10.06
N ILE A 53 5.60 5.21 9.54
CA ILE A 53 4.82 3.98 9.47
C ILE A 53 4.26 3.86 8.06
N ARG A 54 4.40 2.67 7.46
CA ARG A 54 3.74 2.27 6.22
C ARG A 54 3.22 0.85 6.41
N LEU A 55 1.96 0.63 6.06
CA LEU A 55 1.36 -0.69 5.97
C LEU A 55 1.08 -0.94 4.50
N GLU A 56 1.49 -2.10 3.99
CA GLU A 56 1.50 -2.39 2.56
C GLU A 56 1.08 -3.83 2.31
N ASN A 57 0.05 -4.00 1.48
CA ASN A 57 -0.46 -5.30 1.06
C ASN A 57 -0.54 -5.40 -0.47
N ASP A 58 -0.41 -6.61 -0.98
CA ASP A 58 -0.56 -6.93 -2.39
C ASP A 58 -2.00 -7.36 -2.70
N ILE A 59 -2.63 -6.71 -3.67
CA ILE A 59 -4.04 -6.88 -3.99
C ILE A 59 -4.18 -7.40 -5.43
N LEU A 60 -4.88 -8.53 -5.56
CA LEU A 60 -5.35 -9.04 -6.84
C LEU A 60 -6.76 -8.50 -7.12
N VAL A 61 -6.90 -7.77 -8.21
CA VAL A 61 -8.20 -7.32 -8.72
C VAL A 61 -8.97 -8.51 -9.29
N THR A 62 -10.22 -8.68 -8.91
CA THR A 62 -11.12 -9.72 -9.44
C THR A 62 -12.36 -9.09 -10.07
N GLU A 63 -13.24 -9.90 -10.65
CA GLU A 63 -14.57 -9.42 -11.11
C GLU A 63 -15.49 -9.01 -9.95
N GLY A 64 -15.21 -9.48 -8.73
CA GLY A 64 -15.95 -9.17 -7.51
C GLY A 64 -15.05 -8.52 -6.48
N GLU A 65 -15.06 -9.05 -5.25
CA GLU A 65 -14.20 -8.53 -4.19
C GLU A 65 -12.72 -8.77 -4.50
N PRO A 66 -11.85 -7.77 -4.30
CA PRO A 66 -10.42 -7.94 -4.48
C PRO A 66 -9.87 -8.95 -3.47
N ILE A 67 -8.85 -9.71 -3.88
CA ILE A 67 -8.18 -10.67 -2.99
C ILE A 67 -6.93 -9.99 -2.43
N ASN A 68 -6.87 -9.87 -1.10
CA ASN A 68 -5.65 -9.50 -0.41
C ASN A 68 -4.73 -10.72 -0.31
N LEU A 69 -3.62 -10.71 -1.06
CA LEU A 69 -2.65 -11.81 -1.09
C LEU A 69 -1.82 -11.90 0.20
N MET A 70 -1.86 -10.84 1.02
CA MET A 70 -1.14 -10.68 2.28
C MET A 70 -2.07 -10.81 3.49
N ALA A 71 -3.29 -11.30 3.33
CA ALA A 71 -4.34 -11.32 4.35
C ALA A 71 -3.99 -12.06 5.66
N ASN A 72 -2.99 -12.94 5.63
CA ASN A 72 -2.56 -13.71 6.80
C ASN A 72 -1.41 -13.04 7.57
N ILE A 73 -0.95 -11.87 7.14
CA ILE A 73 0.07 -11.09 7.85
C ILE A 73 -0.66 -10.11 8.78
N PRO A 74 -0.39 -10.15 10.10
CA PRO A 74 -1.07 -9.28 11.05
C PRO A 74 -0.64 -7.82 10.85
N ILE A 75 -1.62 -6.93 10.97
CA ILE A 75 -1.42 -5.47 10.88
C ILE A 75 -1.90 -4.76 12.15
N GLU A 76 -2.69 -5.43 12.98
CA GLU A 76 -3.16 -4.88 14.24
C GLU A 76 -2.03 -4.90 15.27
N PRO A 77 -1.79 -3.79 15.99
CA PRO A 77 -0.71 -3.71 16.96
C PRO A 77 -0.72 -4.84 17.99
N ASP A 78 -1.89 -5.20 18.51
CA ASP A 78 -2.03 -6.26 19.52
C ASP A 78 -1.60 -7.64 18.98
N GLU A 79 -1.92 -7.95 17.72
CA GLU A 79 -1.51 -9.21 17.08
C GLU A 79 0.00 -9.26 16.86
N ILE A 80 0.59 -8.13 16.43
CA ILE A 80 2.04 -8.00 16.24
C ILE A 80 2.76 -8.14 17.58
N GLU A 81 2.31 -7.43 18.61
CA GLU A 81 2.89 -7.49 19.96
C GLU A 81 2.82 -8.91 20.54
N GLU A 82 1.73 -9.64 20.32
CA GLU A 82 1.61 -11.03 20.75
C GLU A 82 2.61 -11.95 20.05
N LEU A 83 2.82 -11.79 18.74
CA LEU A 83 3.82 -12.58 17.99
C LEU A 83 5.27 -12.27 18.36
N MET A 84 5.54 -11.07 18.89
CA MET A 84 6.87 -10.66 19.31
C MET A 84 7.27 -11.17 20.70
N ARG A 85 6.32 -11.68 21.49
CA ARG A 85 6.58 -12.25 22.82
C ARG A 85 7.31 -13.58 22.75
#